data_AF-A0A8T0M3G7-F1
#
_entry.id   AF-A0A8T0M3G7-F1
#
_cell.length_a   1.000
_cell.length_b   1.000
_cell.length_c   1.000
_cell.angle_alpha   90.00
_cell.angle_beta   90.00
_cell.angle_gamma   90.00
#
_symmetry.space_group_name_H-M   'P 1'
#
loop_
_entity.id
_entity.type
_entity.pdbx_description
1 polymer ?
#
loop_
_entity_poly.entity_id
_entity_poly.type
_entity_poly.pdbx_seq_one_letter_code
_entity_poly.pdbx_strand_id
1 'polypeptide(L)'
;MYADRTPDAAWIPAFRRDEWLYPISVVGVGRIQCSLNDMLLSVLTPGIAAQRLRSVLMERRAEEDSEYIPIVMPTQATPFRIIGLTRFVFTQQWPIAILVGPREFVLACATGEVTTENGERVGYEMLQSVSRQSQIANSTAMARSQIIQARVFWEQPDGSVLVYNKVIVDAKNRVPDTLKQRMLCHSLQSFWKFVPRSVENKKLQWCLKHKKTLIHELQPWSQGMIRDSLSCAGCGLVAPRPQTKKVSTNQCELCDAWLCSDALCPQERVKMAKITNYMRVTKAPKAHSKQEEKKRVDSHVIKKQRVKNDTSTLTKKQQYEESEEFIPTFIYDVRGVEMERYD
;
A
#
# COMPACT_ATOMS: atom_id res chain seq x y z
N MET A 1 21.67 -5.50 6.19
CA MET A 1 20.73 -6.22 7.08
C MET A 1 21.52 -6.99 8.10
N TYR A 2 21.08 -7.03 9.34
CA TYR A 2 21.76 -7.79 10.39
C TYR A 2 20.75 -8.42 11.35
N ALA A 3 21.15 -9.54 11.95
CA ALA A 3 20.43 -10.13 13.07
C ALA A 3 20.73 -9.30 14.30
N ASP A 4 19.71 -8.78 14.96
CA ASP A 4 19.90 -8.11 16.24
C ASP A 4 19.93 -9.19 17.32
N ARG A 5 21.14 -9.70 17.60
CA ARG A 5 21.43 -10.73 18.62
C ARG A 5 22.16 -10.14 19.82
N THR A 6 22.11 -8.81 19.99
CA THR A 6 22.81 -8.18 21.11
C THR A 6 22.22 -8.71 22.43
N PRO A 7 23.00 -9.37 23.31
CA PRO A 7 22.45 -10.01 24.51
C PRO A 7 21.71 -9.02 25.42
N ASP A 8 22.16 -7.77 25.40
CA ASP A 8 21.62 -6.63 26.15
C ASP A 8 20.74 -5.72 25.29
N ALA A 9 20.22 -6.22 24.16
CA ALA A 9 19.35 -5.40 23.33
C ALA A 9 18.19 -4.86 24.16
N ALA A 10 17.93 -3.56 24.09
CA ALA A 10 16.88 -2.91 24.88
C ALA A 10 15.48 -3.52 24.66
N TRP A 11 15.27 -4.23 23.55
CA TRP A 11 14.03 -4.95 23.30
C TRP A 11 13.92 -6.26 24.10
N ILE A 12 15.02 -6.98 24.34
CA ILE A 12 15.00 -8.31 24.96
C ILE A 12 14.25 -8.33 26.31
N PRO A 13 14.50 -7.42 27.27
CA PRO A 13 13.76 -7.40 28.54
C PRO A 13 12.25 -7.12 28.35
N ALA A 14 11.89 -6.27 27.38
CA ALA A 14 10.50 -5.93 27.09
C ALA A 14 9.72 -7.13 26.50
N PHE A 15 10.43 -8.05 25.84
CA PHE A 15 9.87 -9.24 25.17
C PHE A 15 10.20 -10.57 25.88
N ARG A 16 10.67 -10.55 27.14
CA ARG A 16 10.77 -11.75 28.01
C ARG A 16 9.58 -11.93 28.96
N ARG A 17 8.49 -11.17 28.76
CA ARG A 17 7.22 -11.39 29.48
C ARG A 17 6.63 -12.72 29.02
N ASP A 18 5.89 -13.42 29.89
CA ASP A 18 5.39 -14.81 29.75
C ASP A 18 4.73 -15.20 28.40
N GLU A 19 4.40 -14.21 27.56
CA GLU A 19 3.81 -14.40 26.25
C GLU A 19 4.80 -14.75 25.14
N TRP A 20 6.05 -14.27 25.18
CA TRP A 20 7.05 -14.47 24.10
C TRP A 20 8.11 -15.50 24.55
N LEU A 21 8.24 -16.60 23.82
CA LEU A 21 9.10 -17.74 24.16
C LEU A 21 10.46 -17.69 23.47
N TYR A 22 10.47 -17.55 22.14
CA TYR A 22 11.70 -17.63 21.33
C TYR A 22 11.79 -16.48 20.32
N PRO A 23 11.83 -15.22 20.79
CA PRO A 23 11.82 -14.07 19.90
C PRO A 23 13.14 -13.96 19.12
N ILE A 24 13.04 -13.65 17.82
CA ILE A 24 14.17 -13.32 16.97
C ILE A 24 13.95 -11.97 16.33
N SER A 25 15.02 -11.17 16.27
CA SER A 25 15.00 -9.88 15.63
C SER A 25 15.94 -9.80 14.42
N VAL A 26 15.46 -9.14 13.37
CA VAL A 26 16.25 -8.75 12.20
C VAL A 26 16.00 -7.28 11.92
N VAL A 27 17.07 -6.56 11.59
CA VAL A 27 17.03 -5.17 11.16
C VAL A 27 17.52 -5.06 9.72
N GLY A 28 16.71 -4.40 8.89
CA GLY A 28 17.07 -3.94 7.56
C GLY A 28 17.21 -2.43 7.54
N VAL A 29 18.33 -1.95 7.01
CA VAL A 29 18.54 -0.55 6.69
C VAL A 29 18.98 -0.48 5.25
N GLY A 30 18.45 0.49 4.51
CA GLY A 30 18.83 0.72 3.13
C GLY A 30 18.14 1.94 2.55
N ARG A 31 18.43 2.23 1.29
CA ARG A 31 17.87 3.35 0.54
C ARG A 31 17.05 2.82 -0.63
N ILE A 32 15.94 3.50 -0.95
CA ILE A 32 15.10 3.21 -2.12
C ILE A 32 14.97 4.50 -2.93
N GLN A 33 15.16 4.40 -4.25
CA GLN A 33 15.03 5.53 -5.16
C GLN A 33 13.55 5.78 -5.50
N CYS A 34 12.82 6.35 -4.56
CA CYS A 34 11.44 6.81 -4.74
C CYS A 34 11.16 8.00 -3.80
N SER A 35 10.10 8.74 -4.07
CA SER A 35 9.65 9.81 -3.17
C SER A 35 9.01 9.22 -1.90
N LEU A 36 8.93 10.01 -0.83
CA LEU A 36 8.23 9.58 0.39
C LEU A 36 6.75 9.25 0.14
N ASN A 37 6.08 10.00 -0.75
CA ASN A 37 4.69 9.72 -1.14
C ASN A 37 4.58 8.36 -1.84
N ASP A 38 5.50 8.03 -2.76
CA ASP A 38 5.52 6.73 -3.44
C ASP A 38 5.79 5.60 -2.42
N MET A 39 6.69 5.82 -1.46
CA MET A 39 6.92 4.88 -0.37
C MET A 39 5.66 4.64 0.47
N LEU A 40 5.01 5.70 0.96
CA LEU A 40 3.80 5.62 1.78
C LEU A 40 2.63 4.98 1.03
N LEU A 41 2.45 5.35 -0.23
CA LEU A 41 1.50 4.72 -1.13
C LEU A 41 1.76 3.22 -1.24
N SER A 42 3.02 2.80 -1.39
CA SER A 42 3.36 1.38 -1.53
C SER A 42 2.90 0.56 -0.31
N VAL A 43 3.13 1.08 0.90
CA VAL A 43 2.80 0.37 2.14
C VAL A 43 1.32 0.46 2.54
N LEU A 44 0.59 1.44 1.99
CA LEU A 44 -0.82 1.66 2.29
C LEU A 44 -1.66 0.39 2.05
N THR A 45 -2.31 -0.11 3.10
CA THR A 45 -3.08 -1.37 3.06
C THR A 45 -4.47 -1.16 3.67
N PRO A 46 -5.43 -0.56 2.92
CA PRO A 46 -6.74 -0.15 3.43
C PRO A 46 -7.77 -1.28 3.57
N GLY A 47 -7.43 -2.52 3.19
CA GLY A 47 -8.36 -3.65 3.26
C GLY A 47 -7.73 -4.98 2.85
N ILE A 48 -8.54 -6.03 2.82
CA ILE A 48 -8.11 -7.42 2.57
C ILE A 48 -7.52 -7.58 1.17
N ALA A 49 -8.14 -6.97 0.15
CA ALA A 49 -7.63 -7.03 -1.22
C ALA A 49 -6.21 -6.44 -1.33
N ALA A 50 -5.98 -5.28 -0.70
CA ALA A 50 -4.67 -4.64 -0.65
C ALA A 50 -3.65 -5.48 0.15
N GLN A 51 -4.08 -6.13 1.23
CA GLN A 51 -3.24 -7.01 2.04
C GLN A 51 -2.77 -8.24 1.26
N ARG A 52 -3.70 -8.90 0.55
CA ARG A 52 -3.38 -10.05 -0.31
C ARG A 52 -2.47 -9.66 -1.48
N LEU A 53 -2.79 -8.55 -2.15
CA LEU A 53 -1.94 -8.01 -3.21
C LEU A 53 -0.53 -7.74 -2.68
N ARG A 54 -0.42 -7.14 -1.49
CA ARG A 54 0.88 -6.92 -0.85
C ARG A 54 1.65 -8.22 -0.64
N SER A 55 1.00 -9.29 -0.19
CA SER A 55 1.67 -10.58 -0.03
C SER A 55 2.13 -11.19 -1.34
N VAL A 56 1.32 -11.13 -2.39
CA VAL A 56 1.73 -11.58 -3.74
C VAL A 56 2.93 -10.77 -4.25
N LEU A 57 2.89 -9.44 -4.12
CA LEU A 57 3.98 -8.55 -4.56
C LEU A 57 5.27 -8.72 -3.74
N MET A 58 5.16 -9.18 -2.49
CA MET A 58 6.30 -9.59 -1.65
C MET A 58 6.79 -11.02 -1.96
N GLU A 59 6.28 -11.66 -3.02
CA GLU A 59 6.60 -13.04 -3.39
C GLU A 59 6.25 -14.02 -2.27
N ARG A 60 5.14 -13.77 -1.55
CA ARG A 60 4.60 -14.63 -0.48
C ARG A 60 3.27 -15.24 -0.91
N ARG A 61 2.87 -16.33 -0.25
CA ARG A 61 1.51 -16.88 -0.39
C ARG A 61 0.52 -15.84 0.14
N ALA A 62 -0.58 -15.64 -0.57
CA ALA A 62 -1.66 -14.76 -0.13
C ALA A 62 -2.27 -15.28 1.18
N GLU A 63 -2.69 -14.35 2.02
CA GLU A 63 -3.34 -14.64 3.29
C GLU A 63 -4.69 -15.33 3.10
N GLU A 64 -4.91 -16.36 3.91
CA GLU A 64 -6.15 -17.13 3.99
C GLU A 64 -6.94 -16.68 5.23
N ASP A 65 -8.23 -17.01 5.28
CA ASP A 65 -9.13 -16.75 6.43
C ASP A 65 -8.91 -15.35 7.04
N SER A 66 -9.03 -14.33 6.19
CA SER A 66 -8.62 -12.97 6.50
C SER A 66 -9.81 -12.10 6.89
N GLU A 67 -9.65 -11.34 7.96
CA GLU A 67 -10.56 -10.30 8.42
C GLU A 67 -9.78 -9.00 8.57
N TYR A 68 -10.44 -7.88 8.23
CA TYR A 68 -9.87 -6.56 8.38
C TYR A 68 -10.93 -5.60 8.92
N ILE A 69 -10.61 -4.92 10.01
CA ILE A 69 -11.48 -3.95 10.67
C ILE A 69 -10.76 -2.60 10.62
N PRO A 70 -11.20 -1.66 9.76
CA PRO A 70 -10.65 -0.32 9.75
C PRO A 70 -11.07 0.43 11.02
N ILE A 71 -10.11 1.09 11.68
CA ILE A 71 -10.35 2.01 12.81
C ILE A 71 -10.25 3.45 12.31
N VAL A 72 -9.21 3.75 11.52
CA VAL A 72 -9.01 5.02 10.86
C VAL A 72 -8.75 4.74 9.38
N MET A 73 -9.54 5.38 8.53
CA MET A 73 -9.37 5.34 7.07
C MET A 73 -8.68 6.59 6.56
N PRO A 74 -7.99 6.52 5.41
CA PRO A 74 -7.38 7.71 4.83
C PRO A 74 -8.41 8.76 4.44
N THR A 75 -8.01 10.03 4.50
CA THR A 75 -8.84 11.19 4.13
C THR A 75 -8.03 12.14 3.26
N GLN A 76 -8.69 13.12 2.62
CA GLN A 76 -7.99 14.12 1.80
C GLN A 76 -6.90 14.87 2.58
N ALA A 77 -7.15 15.18 3.85
CA ALA A 77 -6.18 15.85 4.71
C ALA A 77 -5.05 14.92 5.19
N THR A 78 -5.33 13.63 5.33
CA THR A 78 -4.37 12.61 5.80
C THR A 78 -4.37 11.39 4.88
N PRO A 79 -3.80 11.50 3.66
CA PRO A 79 -3.87 10.47 2.60
C PRO A 79 -3.26 9.12 2.95
N PHE A 80 -2.28 9.12 3.86
CA PHE A 80 -1.50 7.93 4.21
C PHE A 80 -1.83 7.38 5.59
N ARG A 81 -2.79 8.00 6.29
CA ARG A 81 -3.13 7.63 7.66
C ARG A 81 -4.13 6.48 7.68
N ILE A 82 -3.68 5.31 8.12
CA ILE A 82 -4.53 4.14 8.37
C ILE A 82 -4.23 3.61 9.75
N ILE A 83 -5.28 3.23 10.47
CA ILE A 83 -5.19 2.38 11.65
C ILE A 83 -6.23 1.27 11.48
N GLY A 84 -5.84 0.03 11.69
CA GLY A 84 -6.75 -1.10 11.53
C GLY A 84 -6.36 -2.29 12.41
N LEU A 85 -7.27 -3.24 12.49
CA LEU A 85 -7.04 -4.56 13.03
C LEU A 85 -7.16 -5.57 11.90
N THR A 86 -6.18 -6.46 11.77
CA THR A 86 -6.24 -7.57 10.82
C THR A 86 -6.04 -8.91 11.53
N ARG A 87 -6.88 -9.88 11.16
CA ARG A 87 -6.69 -11.30 11.47
C ARG A 87 -6.46 -12.03 10.16
N PHE A 88 -5.51 -12.94 10.12
CA PHE A 88 -5.33 -13.81 8.96
C PHE A 88 -4.56 -15.08 9.31
N VAL A 89 -4.70 -16.09 8.46
CA VAL A 89 -3.88 -17.30 8.47
C VAL A 89 -2.80 -17.18 7.40
N PHE A 90 -1.55 -17.34 7.82
CA PHE A 90 -0.40 -17.32 6.94
C PHE A 90 0.24 -18.70 6.85
N THR A 91 0.44 -19.15 5.62
CA THR A 91 1.10 -20.42 5.30
C THR A 91 2.37 -20.13 4.52
N GLN A 92 3.48 -20.73 4.94
CA GLN A 92 4.77 -20.57 4.27
C GLN A 92 4.72 -21.20 2.87
N GLN A 93 5.68 -20.83 2.01
CA GLN A 93 5.85 -21.48 0.70
C GLN A 93 6.62 -22.80 0.84
N TRP A 94 6.45 -23.69 -0.14
CA TRP A 94 7.26 -24.90 -0.23
C TRP A 94 8.75 -24.54 -0.48
N PRO A 95 9.71 -25.20 0.17
CA PRO A 95 9.57 -26.36 1.07
C PRO A 95 9.34 -26.01 2.55
N ILE A 96 9.40 -24.74 2.94
CA ILE A 96 9.29 -24.30 4.34
C ILE A 96 7.95 -24.70 4.98
N ALA A 97 6.88 -24.76 4.18
CA ALA A 97 5.55 -25.22 4.60
C ALA A 97 5.55 -26.63 5.24
N ILE A 98 6.52 -27.49 4.91
CA ILE A 98 6.67 -28.83 5.50
C ILE A 98 7.07 -28.72 6.98
N LEU A 99 7.89 -27.74 7.32
CA LEU A 99 8.45 -27.55 8.66
C LEU A 99 7.58 -26.65 9.54
N VAL A 100 6.88 -25.70 8.92
CA VAL A 100 6.07 -24.70 9.60
C VAL A 100 4.67 -24.72 9.02
N GLY A 101 3.75 -25.33 9.76
CA GLY A 101 2.33 -25.32 9.43
C GLY A 101 1.71 -23.91 9.47
N PRO A 102 0.46 -23.77 9.01
CA PRO A 102 -0.27 -22.51 8.98
C PRO A 102 -0.30 -21.84 10.36
N ARG A 103 -0.18 -20.51 10.40
CA ARG A 103 -0.20 -19.73 11.64
C ARG A 103 -1.17 -18.57 11.56
N GLU A 104 -1.89 -18.38 12.66
CA GLU A 104 -2.74 -17.22 12.84
C GLU A 104 -1.91 -16.00 13.26
N PHE A 105 -2.22 -14.87 12.66
CA PHE A 105 -1.77 -13.54 13.07
C PHE A 105 -2.98 -12.68 13.38
N VAL A 106 -2.92 -11.95 14.49
CA VAL A 106 -3.92 -10.92 14.86
C VAL A 106 -3.16 -9.67 15.24
N LEU A 107 -3.21 -8.67 14.37
CA LEU A 107 -2.33 -7.50 14.38
C LEU A 107 -3.14 -6.21 14.41
N ALA A 108 -2.70 -5.25 15.21
CA ALA A 108 -2.94 -3.85 14.92
C ALA A 108 -1.94 -3.38 13.86
N CYS A 109 -2.43 -2.68 12.85
CA CYS A 109 -1.63 -2.04 11.82
C CYS A 109 -1.83 -0.53 11.85
N ALA A 110 -0.75 0.22 11.65
CA ALA A 110 -0.79 1.66 11.51
C ALA A 110 0.17 2.12 10.41
N THR A 111 -0.28 3.02 9.55
CA THR A 111 0.55 3.74 8.57
C THR A 111 0.24 5.22 8.65
N GLY A 112 1.23 6.04 8.31
CA GLY A 112 1.07 7.48 8.28
C GLY A 112 2.39 8.20 8.09
N GLU A 113 2.34 9.51 8.29
CA GLU A 113 3.50 10.37 8.28
C GLU A 113 3.41 11.38 9.43
N VAL A 114 4.57 11.86 9.85
CA VAL A 114 4.73 12.92 10.84
C VAL A 114 5.76 13.92 10.31
N THR A 115 5.66 15.16 10.76
CA THR A 115 6.70 16.17 10.52
C THR A 115 7.48 16.35 11.81
N THR A 116 8.80 16.26 11.75
CA THR A 116 9.67 16.48 12.91
C THR A 116 9.69 17.95 13.30
N GLU A 117 10.21 18.27 14.49
CA GLU A 117 10.43 19.66 14.92
C GLU A 117 11.33 20.44 13.95
N ASN A 118 12.22 19.74 13.25
CA ASN A 118 13.10 20.30 12.23
C ASN A 118 12.42 20.49 10.87
N GLY A 119 11.12 20.18 10.74
CA GLY A 119 10.37 20.28 9.49
C GLY A 119 10.55 19.11 8.53
N GLU A 120 11.23 18.03 8.93
CA GLU A 120 11.47 16.87 8.07
C GLU A 120 10.25 15.94 8.08
N ARG A 121 9.86 15.47 6.89
CA ARG A 121 8.77 14.50 6.76
C ARG A 121 9.28 13.08 6.98
N VAL A 122 8.61 12.36 7.87
CA VAL A 122 8.94 10.98 8.24
C VAL A 122 7.70 10.11 8.09
N GLY A 123 7.79 9.11 7.22
CA GLY A 123 6.77 8.09 7.06
C GLY A 123 6.96 6.94 8.03
N TYR A 124 5.88 6.25 8.39
CA TYR A 124 5.95 5.05 9.21
C TYR A 124 4.95 3.96 8.79
N GLU A 125 5.33 2.71 9.06
CA GLU A 125 4.45 1.53 9.05
C GLU A 125 4.74 0.71 10.31
N MET A 126 3.72 0.47 11.13
CA MET A 126 3.81 -0.29 12.37
C MET A 126 2.84 -1.47 12.29
N LEU A 127 3.31 -2.66 12.64
CA LEU A 127 2.48 -3.85 12.84
C LEU A 127 2.78 -4.42 14.22
N GLN A 128 1.74 -4.67 15.01
CA GLN A 128 1.92 -5.20 16.37
C GLN A 128 0.85 -6.24 16.68
N SER A 129 1.28 -7.38 17.21
CA SER A 129 0.36 -8.39 17.74
C SER A 129 -0.42 -7.86 18.93
N VAL A 130 -1.74 -8.04 18.90
CA VAL A 130 -2.64 -7.62 19.98
C VAL A 130 -3.34 -8.83 20.59
N SER A 131 -3.38 -8.95 21.91
CA SER A 131 -4.14 -10.03 22.55
C SER A 131 -5.62 -9.91 22.14
N ARG A 132 -6.23 -11.04 21.76
CA ARG A 132 -7.69 -11.08 21.66
C ARG A 132 -8.16 -11.39 23.06
N GLN A 133 -8.84 -10.44 23.72
CA GLN A 133 -9.43 -10.71 25.03
C GLN A 133 -10.26 -11.99 24.89
N SER A 134 -9.90 -12.99 25.68
CA SER A 134 -10.38 -14.36 25.63
C SER A 134 -11.91 -14.42 25.77
N GLN A 135 -12.63 -14.40 24.66
CA GLN A 135 -14.05 -14.76 24.61
C GLN A 135 -14.35 -15.70 23.46
N ILE A 136 -13.50 -16.70 23.23
CA ILE A 136 -13.98 -17.99 22.71
C ILE A 136 -13.11 -19.06 23.37
N ALA A 137 -13.65 -19.67 24.43
CA ALA A 137 -13.14 -20.87 25.07
C ALA A 137 -13.18 -22.13 24.16
N ASN A 138 -13.18 -21.94 22.83
CA ASN A 138 -13.32 -22.96 21.77
C ASN A 138 -12.80 -22.43 20.41
N SER A 139 -11.78 -21.56 20.42
CA SER A 139 -11.12 -21.09 19.20
C SER A 139 -10.08 -22.13 18.80
N THR A 140 -10.42 -22.97 17.83
CA THR A 140 -9.60 -23.89 17.00
C THR A 140 -8.10 -23.99 17.31
N ALA A 141 -7.57 -25.22 17.31
CA ALA A 141 -6.20 -25.65 17.64
C ALA A 141 -5.02 -25.03 16.81
N MET A 142 -5.21 -23.89 16.14
CA MET A 142 -4.22 -23.25 15.28
C MET A 142 -3.18 -22.47 16.08
N ALA A 143 -1.90 -22.73 15.78
CA ALA A 143 -0.80 -22.06 16.45
C ALA A 143 -0.72 -20.58 16.06
N ARG A 144 -0.65 -19.70 17.05
CA ARG A 144 -0.57 -18.26 16.87
C ARG A 144 0.87 -17.75 16.92
N SER A 145 1.20 -16.83 16.02
CA SER A 145 2.49 -16.13 16.04
C SER A 145 2.36 -14.76 16.69
N GLN A 146 3.46 -14.29 17.28
CA GLN A 146 3.61 -12.91 17.72
C GLN A 146 4.65 -12.19 16.87
N ILE A 147 4.35 -10.94 16.52
CA ILE A 147 5.19 -10.06 15.71
C ILE A 147 5.04 -8.62 16.19
N ILE A 148 6.18 -7.92 16.19
CA ILE A 148 6.26 -6.47 16.17
C ILE A 148 7.15 -6.08 15.01
N GLN A 149 6.65 -5.17 14.19
CA GLN A 149 7.38 -4.59 13.08
C GLN A 149 7.25 -3.08 13.12
N ALA A 150 8.38 -2.41 13.00
CA ALA A 150 8.46 -0.97 12.83
C ALA A 150 9.24 -0.67 11.56
N ARG A 151 8.63 0.08 10.64
CA ARG A 151 9.30 0.68 9.50
C ARG A 151 9.20 2.18 9.57
N VAL A 152 10.32 2.83 9.33
CA VAL A 152 10.44 4.28 9.32
C VAL A 152 11.11 4.69 8.02
N PHE A 153 10.59 5.75 7.41
CA PHE A 153 10.96 6.24 6.10
C PHE A 153 11.33 7.71 6.21
N TRP A 154 12.53 8.07 5.76
CA TRP A 154 13.01 9.45 5.81
C TRP A 154 13.38 9.90 4.41
N GLU A 155 12.84 11.04 4.00
CA GLU A 155 13.24 11.68 2.76
C GLU A 155 14.69 12.18 2.88
N GLN A 156 15.45 12.04 1.81
CA GLN A 156 16.85 12.45 1.72
C GLN A 156 16.97 13.64 0.78
N PRO A 157 18.04 14.46 0.89
CA PRO A 157 18.22 15.62 0.03
C PRO A 157 18.29 15.30 -1.48
N ASP A 158 18.68 14.08 -1.84
CA ASP A 158 18.73 13.58 -3.21
C ASP A 158 17.36 13.08 -3.74
N GLY A 159 16.29 13.25 -2.95
CA GLY A 159 14.94 12.80 -3.25
C GLY A 159 14.73 11.29 -3.09
N SER A 160 15.72 10.55 -2.58
CA SER A 160 15.58 9.15 -2.20
C SER A 160 14.95 9.02 -0.81
N VAL A 161 14.52 7.80 -0.47
CA VAL A 161 14.02 7.49 0.88
C VAL A 161 14.96 6.50 1.56
N LEU A 162 15.46 6.91 2.73
CA LEU A 162 16.12 5.99 3.65
C LEU A 162 15.05 5.18 4.37
N VAL A 163 15.32 3.89 4.57
CA VAL A 163 14.41 2.93 5.19
C VAL A 163 15.10 2.28 6.36
N TYR A 164 14.42 2.27 7.50
CA TYR A 164 14.70 1.37 8.60
C TYR A 164 13.53 0.43 8.80
N ASN A 165 13.82 -0.84 8.97
CA ASN A 165 12.82 -1.89 9.15
C ASN A 165 13.33 -2.84 10.24
N LYS A 166 12.74 -2.74 11.43
CA LYS A 166 12.97 -3.69 12.51
C LYS A 166 11.78 -4.62 12.61
N VAL A 167 12.06 -5.91 12.62
CA VAL A 167 11.06 -6.94 12.88
C VAL A 167 11.52 -7.80 14.05
N ILE A 168 10.60 -8.11 14.94
CA ILE A 168 10.76 -9.07 16.04
C ILE A 168 9.60 -10.06 15.90
N VAL A 169 9.91 -11.34 15.76
CA VAL A 169 8.91 -12.41 15.64
C VAL A 169 9.19 -13.50 16.65
N ASP A 170 8.14 -13.95 17.31
CA ASP A 170 8.10 -15.24 17.97
C ASP A 170 7.06 -16.13 17.27
N ALA A 171 7.60 -17.03 16.47
CA ALA A 171 6.81 -17.99 15.72
C ALA A 171 6.45 -19.23 16.56
N LYS A 172 6.79 -19.30 17.86
CA LYS A 172 6.47 -20.41 18.78
C LYS A 172 6.58 -21.79 18.13
N ASN A 173 7.64 -21.98 17.36
CA ASN A 173 7.90 -23.19 16.59
C ASN A 173 9.29 -23.72 16.93
N ARG A 174 9.47 -25.03 16.73
CA ARG A 174 10.71 -25.73 17.05
C ARG A 174 11.73 -25.68 15.90
N VAL A 175 11.60 -24.75 14.96
CA VAL A 175 12.60 -24.62 13.89
C VAL A 175 13.85 -23.91 14.40
N PRO A 176 15.05 -24.24 13.88
CA PRO A 176 16.29 -23.59 14.30
C PRO A 176 16.25 -22.07 14.09
N ASP A 177 16.89 -21.33 15.00
CA ASP A 177 16.91 -19.87 14.96
C ASP A 177 17.61 -19.32 13.70
N THR A 178 18.59 -20.04 13.17
CA THR A 178 19.23 -19.74 11.89
C THR A 178 18.23 -19.75 10.73
N LEU A 179 17.29 -20.71 10.73
CA LEU A 179 16.25 -20.81 9.71
C LEU A 179 15.22 -19.68 9.88
N LYS A 180 14.73 -19.45 11.11
CA LYS A 180 13.82 -18.32 11.41
C LYS A 180 14.42 -16.99 10.96
N GLN A 181 15.70 -16.76 11.26
CA GLN A 181 16.42 -15.56 10.84
C GLN A 181 16.53 -15.48 9.32
N ARG A 182 16.87 -16.57 8.61
CA ARG A 182 16.90 -16.59 7.14
C ARG A 182 15.54 -16.23 6.55
N MET A 183 14.45 -16.76 7.11
CA MET A 183 13.08 -16.43 6.69
C MET A 183 12.76 -14.95 6.89
N LEU A 184 13.10 -14.38 8.05
CA LEU A 184 12.91 -12.95 8.31
C LEU A 184 13.77 -12.08 7.38
N CYS A 185 15.02 -12.46 7.14
CA CYS A 185 15.88 -11.77 6.19
C CYS A 185 15.29 -11.80 4.78
N HIS A 186 14.81 -12.95 4.30
CA HIS A 186 14.16 -13.03 2.99
C HIS A 186 12.93 -12.12 2.93
N SER A 187 12.07 -12.13 3.97
CA SER A 187 10.89 -11.25 4.01
C SER A 187 11.25 -9.77 3.99
N LEU A 188 12.36 -9.38 4.63
CA LEU A 188 12.86 -8.01 4.58
C LEU A 188 13.42 -7.70 3.19
N GLN A 189 14.19 -8.58 2.56
CA GLN A 189 14.70 -8.37 1.19
C GLN A 189 13.57 -8.21 0.17
N SER A 190 12.50 -9.02 0.28
CA SER A 190 11.32 -8.89 -0.58
C SER A 190 10.69 -7.50 -0.52
N PHE A 191 10.86 -6.75 0.59
CA PHE A 191 10.35 -5.39 0.69
C PHE A 191 10.94 -4.44 -0.36
N TRP A 192 12.24 -4.57 -0.68
CA TRP A 192 12.90 -3.71 -1.67
C TRP A 192 12.35 -3.93 -3.08
N LYS A 193 11.99 -5.18 -3.42
CA LYS A 193 11.33 -5.50 -4.70
C LYS A 193 9.84 -5.11 -4.70
N PHE A 194 9.20 -5.21 -3.54
CA PHE A 194 7.78 -4.91 -3.36
C PHE A 194 7.46 -3.44 -3.63
N VAL A 195 8.25 -2.50 -3.10
CA VAL A 195 7.96 -1.06 -3.19
C VAL A 195 7.72 -0.59 -4.63
N PRO A 196 8.66 -0.73 -5.59
CA PRO A 196 8.45 -0.26 -6.95
C PRO A 196 7.26 -0.96 -7.63
N ARG A 197 7.12 -2.28 -7.47
CA ARG A 197 6.01 -3.05 -8.05
C ARG A 197 4.64 -2.63 -7.51
N SER A 198 4.56 -2.30 -6.22
CA SER A 198 3.33 -1.86 -5.58
C SER A 198 2.92 -0.47 -6.04
N VAL A 199 3.88 0.44 -6.17
CA VAL A 199 3.64 1.79 -6.71
C VAL A 199 3.14 1.70 -8.14
N GLU A 200 3.82 0.94 -9.00
CA GLU A 200 3.40 0.72 -10.38
C GLU A 200 1.99 0.14 -10.47
N ASN A 201 1.68 -0.91 -9.72
CA ASN A 201 0.34 -1.51 -9.70
C ASN A 201 -0.75 -0.52 -9.25
N LYS A 202 -0.53 0.19 -8.14
CA LYS A 202 -1.51 1.12 -7.59
C LYS A 202 -1.75 2.31 -8.50
N LYS A 203 -0.68 2.84 -9.12
CA LYS A 203 -0.77 3.92 -10.11
C LYS A 203 -1.49 3.47 -11.38
N LEU A 204 -1.14 2.28 -11.89
CA LEU A 204 -1.80 1.72 -13.07
C LEU A 204 -3.29 1.47 -12.82
N GLN A 205 -3.65 0.85 -11.69
CA GLN A 205 -5.05 0.64 -11.31
C GLN A 205 -5.83 1.96 -11.24
N TRP A 206 -5.23 2.99 -10.64
CA TRP A 206 -5.85 4.31 -10.62
C TRP A 206 -6.05 4.86 -12.04
N CYS A 207 -5.05 4.72 -12.92
CA CYS A 207 -5.16 5.20 -14.30
C CYS A 207 -6.24 4.46 -15.08
N LEU A 208 -6.35 3.15 -14.93
CA LEU A 208 -7.40 2.35 -15.57
C LEU A 208 -8.80 2.80 -15.11
N LYS A 209 -8.96 3.04 -13.80
CA LYS A 209 -10.23 3.55 -13.23
C LYS A 209 -10.60 4.94 -13.76
N HIS A 210 -9.61 5.81 -14.00
CA HIS A 210 -9.82 7.18 -14.44
C HIS A 210 -9.55 7.39 -15.94
N LYS A 211 -9.50 6.30 -16.73
CA LYS A 211 -9.05 6.38 -18.13
C LYS A 211 -9.85 7.36 -18.98
N LYS A 212 -11.16 7.51 -18.75
CA LYS A 212 -12.01 8.43 -19.53
C LYS A 212 -11.58 9.89 -19.37
N THR A 213 -11.23 10.29 -18.15
CA THR A 213 -10.71 11.63 -17.83
C THR A 213 -9.29 11.80 -18.37
N LEU A 214 -8.44 10.80 -18.13
CA LEU A 214 -7.04 10.83 -18.56
C LEU A 214 -6.88 10.82 -20.07
N ILE A 215 -7.73 10.09 -20.81
CA ILE A 215 -7.67 10.07 -22.28
C ILE A 215 -7.85 11.47 -22.84
N HIS A 216 -8.78 12.28 -22.31
CA HIS A 216 -8.99 13.65 -22.77
C HIS A 216 -7.78 14.56 -22.49
N GLU A 217 -7.11 14.40 -21.35
CA GLU A 217 -5.90 15.16 -21.00
C GLU A 217 -4.64 14.67 -21.74
N LEU A 218 -4.58 13.38 -22.07
CA LEU A 218 -3.50 12.76 -22.83
C LEU A 218 -3.73 12.85 -24.35
N GLN A 219 -4.89 13.30 -24.79
CA GLN A 219 -5.29 13.44 -26.20
C GLN A 219 -4.59 14.55 -27.01
N PRO A 220 -3.99 15.62 -26.44
CA PRO A 220 -3.21 16.58 -27.23
C PRO A 220 -2.06 15.93 -28.01
N TRP A 221 -1.69 14.68 -27.71
CA TRP A 221 -0.59 13.97 -28.38
C TRP A 221 -1.02 12.89 -29.39
N SER A 222 -2.33 12.60 -29.52
CA SER A 222 -2.82 11.71 -30.57
C SER A 222 -3.23 12.44 -31.85
N GLN A 223 -3.28 13.78 -31.85
CA GLN A 223 -3.74 14.55 -33.02
C GLN A 223 -2.71 14.66 -34.17
N GLY A 224 -1.52 14.07 -34.02
CA GLY A 224 -0.52 14.03 -35.10
C GLY A 224 -0.65 12.84 -36.07
N MET A 225 -1.42 11.80 -35.74
CA MET A 225 -1.60 10.66 -36.65
C MET A 225 -2.95 10.72 -37.35
N ILE A 226 -2.86 11.16 -38.60
CA ILE A 226 -3.88 11.12 -39.64
C ILE A 226 -4.55 9.73 -39.66
N ARG A 227 -5.87 9.79 -39.81
CA ARG A 227 -6.90 8.75 -39.63
C ARG A 227 -6.86 7.55 -40.58
N ASP A 228 -5.76 7.33 -41.31
CA ASP A 228 -5.78 6.46 -42.50
C ASP A 228 -4.94 5.18 -42.38
N SER A 229 -4.32 4.90 -41.24
CA SER A 229 -3.62 3.63 -41.01
C SER A 229 -3.61 3.25 -39.52
N LEU A 230 -4.39 2.24 -39.11
CA LEU A 230 -4.30 1.66 -37.76
C LEU A 230 -2.96 0.91 -37.64
N SER A 231 -1.89 1.58 -37.25
CA SER A 231 -0.65 0.92 -36.85
C SER A 231 -0.76 0.39 -35.42
N CYS A 232 -0.27 -0.82 -35.17
CA CYS A 232 -0.15 -1.38 -33.83
C CYS A 232 0.74 -0.48 -32.96
N ALA A 233 0.25 -0.09 -31.79
CA ALA A 233 1.05 0.67 -30.84
C ALA A 233 2.28 -0.11 -30.34
N GLY A 234 2.16 -1.44 -30.22
CA GLY A 234 3.24 -2.39 -29.84
C GLY A 234 4.34 -2.54 -30.87
N CYS A 235 3.96 -2.99 -32.07
CA CYS A 235 4.88 -3.48 -33.09
C CYS A 235 5.08 -2.49 -34.25
N GLY A 236 4.30 -1.40 -34.31
CA GLY A 236 4.33 -0.42 -35.41
C GLY A 236 3.72 -0.91 -36.72
N LEU A 237 3.35 -2.19 -36.83
CA LEU A 237 2.78 -2.78 -38.04
C LEU A 237 1.40 -2.20 -38.34
N VAL A 238 1.18 -1.82 -39.60
CA VAL A 238 -0.13 -1.37 -40.10
C VAL A 238 -1.10 -2.55 -40.16
N ALA A 239 -2.31 -2.36 -39.65
CA ALA A 239 -3.37 -3.36 -39.71
C ALA A 239 -3.66 -3.77 -41.17
N PRO A 240 -3.78 -5.07 -41.47
CA PRO A 240 -4.26 -5.52 -42.77
C PRO A 240 -5.66 -4.94 -43.05
N ARG A 241 -5.93 -4.52 -44.29
CA ARG A 241 -7.28 -4.10 -44.71
C ARG A 241 -8.29 -5.20 -44.36
N PRO A 242 -9.44 -4.88 -43.73
CA PRO A 242 -10.34 -5.90 -43.22
C PRO A 242 -11.04 -6.64 -44.37
N GLN A 243 -10.60 -7.86 -44.67
CA GLN A 243 -11.45 -8.84 -45.35
C GLN A 243 -12.10 -9.69 -44.26
N THR A 244 -13.38 -9.39 -44.00
CA THR A 244 -14.39 -10.29 -43.44
C THR A 244 -13.93 -11.27 -42.36
N LYS A 245 -14.05 -10.87 -41.08
CA LYS A 245 -14.57 -11.66 -39.94
C LYS A 245 -14.35 -10.88 -38.64
N LYS A 246 -15.23 -11.10 -37.65
CA LYS A 246 -15.23 -10.49 -36.31
C LYS A 246 -13.81 -10.36 -35.73
N VAL A 247 -13.24 -9.15 -35.84
CA VAL A 247 -11.96 -8.81 -35.22
C VAL A 247 -12.24 -8.64 -33.73
N SER A 248 -11.69 -9.51 -32.88
CA SER A 248 -11.58 -9.20 -31.46
C SER A 248 -10.85 -7.86 -31.35
N THR A 249 -11.44 -6.91 -30.62
CA THR A 249 -10.86 -5.58 -30.43
C THR A 249 -9.61 -5.68 -29.55
N ASN A 250 -8.48 -6.09 -30.13
CA ASN A 250 -7.18 -6.09 -29.45
C ASN A 250 -6.75 -4.62 -29.29
N GLN A 251 -7.16 -4.01 -28.19
CA GLN A 251 -6.88 -2.62 -27.85
C GLN A 251 -6.25 -2.57 -26.46
N CYS A 252 -5.34 -1.62 -26.24
CA CYS A 252 -4.79 -1.35 -24.91
C CYS A 252 -5.90 -0.84 -23.98
N GLU A 253 -6.06 -1.44 -22.81
CA GLU A 253 -7.13 -1.07 -21.87
C GLU A 253 -7.02 0.37 -21.35
N LEU A 254 -5.81 0.95 -21.37
CA LEU A 254 -5.53 2.30 -20.87
C LEU A 254 -5.73 3.40 -21.92
N CYS A 255 -5.23 3.19 -23.14
CA CYS A 255 -5.21 4.25 -24.19
C CYS A 255 -6.04 3.92 -25.43
N ASP A 256 -6.74 2.79 -25.45
CA ASP A 256 -7.57 2.29 -26.54
C ASP A 256 -6.82 2.11 -27.89
N ALA A 257 -5.48 2.18 -27.88
CA ALA A 257 -4.65 1.98 -29.06
C ALA A 257 -4.68 0.52 -29.51
N TRP A 258 -4.76 0.29 -30.83
CA TRP A 258 -4.82 -1.06 -31.40
C TRP A 258 -3.50 -1.84 -31.23
N LEU A 259 -3.61 -3.16 -31.04
CA LEU A 259 -2.51 -4.10 -30.83
C LEU A 259 -2.61 -5.30 -31.79
N CYS A 260 -1.49 -5.63 -32.44
CA CYS A 260 -1.37 -6.72 -33.42
C CYS A 260 -1.45 -8.13 -32.78
N SER A 261 -1.24 -8.23 -31.45
CA SER A 261 -1.26 -9.45 -30.62
C SER A 261 -1.28 -9.04 -29.14
N ASP A 262 -0.98 -9.95 -28.20
CA ASP A 262 -0.70 -9.66 -26.77
C ASP A 262 0.56 -8.78 -26.54
N ALA A 263 0.95 -7.98 -27.54
CA ALA A 263 2.04 -7.04 -27.45
C ALA A 263 1.73 -5.96 -26.40
N LEU A 264 2.69 -5.74 -25.49
CA LEU A 264 2.62 -4.65 -24.53
C LEU A 264 2.63 -3.31 -25.28
N CYS A 265 1.66 -2.45 -24.98
CA CYS A 265 1.58 -1.12 -25.55
C CYS A 265 2.77 -0.26 -25.01
N PRO A 266 3.70 0.24 -25.85
CA PRO A 266 4.83 1.06 -25.42
C PRO A 266 4.35 2.40 -24.86
N GLN A 267 3.20 2.88 -25.36
CA GLN A 267 2.52 4.06 -24.81
C GLN A 267 2.03 3.83 -23.39
N GLU A 268 1.71 2.60 -22.98
CA GLU A 268 1.39 2.27 -21.58
C GLU A 268 2.60 2.53 -20.69
N ARG A 269 3.81 2.09 -21.08
CA ARG A 269 5.05 2.37 -20.33
C ARG A 269 5.41 3.84 -20.29
N VAL A 270 5.31 4.55 -21.43
CA VAL A 270 5.64 5.98 -21.52
C VAL A 270 4.61 6.85 -20.78
N LYS A 271 3.32 6.53 -20.89
CA LYS A 271 2.26 7.20 -20.13
C LYS A 271 2.38 6.87 -18.65
N MET A 272 2.68 5.64 -18.25
CA MET A 272 2.94 5.31 -16.84
C MET A 272 4.14 6.07 -16.27
N ALA A 273 5.24 6.20 -17.02
CA ALA A 273 6.40 7.00 -16.59
C ALA A 273 6.05 8.50 -16.47
N LYS A 274 5.29 9.05 -17.42
CA LYS A 274 4.86 10.45 -17.41
C LYS A 274 3.80 10.75 -16.35
N ILE A 275 2.83 9.86 -16.14
CA ILE A 275 1.82 9.93 -15.06
C ILE A 275 2.49 9.77 -13.70
N THR A 276 3.47 8.86 -13.57
CA THR A 276 4.31 8.72 -12.37
C THR A 276 5.05 10.02 -12.05
N ASN A 277 5.56 10.74 -13.06
CA ASN A 277 6.17 12.05 -12.88
C ASN A 277 5.15 13.16 -12.60
N TYR A 278 3.99 13.15 -13.25
CA TYR A 278 2.88 14.09 -13.01
C TYR A 278 2.38 14.01 -11.57
N MET A 279 2.18 12.79 -11.05
CA MET A 279 1.76 12.53 -9.67
C MET A 279 2.86 12.82 -8.62
N ARG A 280 4.11 13.06 -9.04
CA ARG A 280 5.17 13.58 -8.14
C ARG A 280 5.10 15.10 -7.98
N VAL A 281 4.41 15.81 -8.87
CA VAL A 281 4.30 17.28 -8.86
C VAL A 281 2.93 17.69 -8.29
N THR A 282 2.69 17.40 -7.01
CA THR A 282 1.72 18.15 -6.21
C THR A 282 2.51 18.88 -5.14
N LYS A 283 2.97 20.09 -5.50
CA LYS A 283 3.78 20.95 -4.64
C LYS A 283 3.05 21.30 -3.34
N ALA A 284 3.87 21.43 -2.31
CA ALA A 284 3.61 21.94 -0.97
C ALA A 284 2.66 23.17 -0.94
N PRO A 285 1.87 23.36 0.13
CA PRO A 285 1.12 24.59 0.31
C PRO A 285 2.08 25.77 0.38
N LYS A 286 1.90 26.75 -0.51
CA LYS A 286 2.51 28.07 -0.39
C LYS A 286 2.07 28.65 0.96
N ALA A 287 3.04 28.95 1.82
CA ALA A 287 2.80 29.71 3.04
C ALA A 287 2.26 31.10 2.65
N HIS A 288 0.97 31.33 2.84
CA HIS A 288 0.43 32.67 2.90
C HIS A 288 0.26 33.06 4.36
N SER A 289 1.22 33.86 4.82
CA SER A 289 1.08 34.73 5.98
C SER A 289 -0.16 35.62 5.83
N LYS A 290 -1.01 35.68 6.87
CA LYS A 290 -1.53 36.94 7.43
C LYS A 290 -2.26 36.72 8.77
N GLN A 291 -1.78 37.50 9.75
CA GLN A 291 -2.44 37.98 10.97
C GLN A 291 -3.90 38.33 10.72
N GLU A 292 -4.87 37.95 11.55
CA GLU A 292 -5.39 38.55 12.81
C GLU A 292 -6.90 38.21 12.73
N GLU A 293 -7.63 37.77 13.76
CA GLU A 293 -8.09 38.65 14.82
C GLU A 293 -8.71 37.80 15.96
N LYS A 294 -8.44 38.26 17.18
CA LYS A 294 -8.88 37.78 18.49
C LYS A 294 -10.35 38.19 18.75
N LYS A 295 -11.19 37.29 19.30
CA LYS A 295 -12.27 37.55 20.31
C LYS A 295 -12.86 36.18 20.73
N ARG A 296 -12.71 35.72 21.99
CA ARG A 296 -13.46 36.08 23.22
C ARG A 296 -14.91 35.57 23.13
N VAL A 297 -15.53 34.77 24.00
CA VAL A 297 -15.28 34.11 25.31
C VAL A 297 -16.54 33.24 25.60
N ASP A 298 -16.42 32.27 26.50
CA ASP A 298 -17.44 31.60 27.35
C ASP A 298 -18.44 30.54 26.84
N SER A 299 -18.15 29.32 27.31
CA SER A 299 -18.90 28.49 28.29
C SER A 299 -20.36 28.03 28.07
N HIS A 300 -20.54 26.72 28.37
CA HIS A 300 -21.78 25.98 28.70
C HIS A 300 -22.75 25.73 27.51
N VAL A 301 -23.31 24.54 27.28
CA VAL A 301 -24.06 23.66 28.19
C VAL A 301 -24.10 22.25 27.59
N ILE A 302 -23.88 21.24 28.43
CA ILE A 302 -24.20 19.83 28.16
C ILE A 302 -25.70 19.70 27.94
N LYS A 303 -26.13 19.32 26.73
CA LYS A 303 -27.48 18.77 26.50
C LYS A 303 -27.37 17.34 26.00
N LYS A 304 -27.69 16.41 26.89
CA LYS A 304 -28.10 15.04 26.56
C LYS A 304 -29.26 15.11 25.56
N GLN A 305 -29.11 14.49 24.39
CA GLN A 305 -30.25 14.12 23.57
C GLN A 305 -30.18 12.65 23.16
N ARG A 306 -31.37 12.06 23.23
CA ARG A 306 -31.69 10.64 23.20
C ARG A 306 -31.19 9.95 21.93
N VAL A 307 -30.61 8.78 22.16
CA VAL A 307 -30.49 7.68 21.19
C VAL A 307 -31.88 7.39 20.61
N LYS A 308 -32.01 7.55 19.28
CA LYS A 308 -32.99 6.81 18.49
C LYS A 308 -32.22 5.73 17.74
N ASN A 309 -32.52 4.48 18.08
CA ASN A 309 -32.08 3.29 17.38
C ASN A 309 -32.86 3.21 16.06
N ASP A 310 -32.26 3.67 14.97
CA ASP A 310 -32.69 3.28 13.63
C ASP A 310 -31.66 2.27 13.10
N THR A 311 -32.02 1.00 13.26
CA THR A 311 -31.31 -0.14 12.73
C THR A 311 -31.46 -0.14 11.20
N SER A 312 -30.56 0.55 10.49
CA SER A 312 -30.46 0.40 9.04
C SER A 312 -29.64 -0.86 8.73
N THR A 313 -30.35 -1.95 8.46
CA THR A 313 -29.82 -3.21 7.95
C THR A 313 -29.22 -3.00 6.56
N LEU A 314 -27.94 -2.63 6.49
CA LEU A 314 -27.15 -2.74 5.27
C LEU A 314 -26.84 -4.21 5.03
N THR A 315 -27.23 -4.71 3.86
CA THR A 315 -27.02 -6.11 3.50
C THR A 315 -25.52 -6.38 3.27
N LYS A 316 -25.04 -7.56 3.67
CA LYS A 316 -23.62 -7.99 3.55
C LYS A 316 -23.00 -7.78 2.16
N LYS A 317 -23.80 -7.70 1.08
CA LYS A 317 -23.31 -7.41 -0.28
C LYS A 317 -22.86 -5.96 -0.47
N GLN A 318 -23.58 -4.98 0.09
CA GLN A 318 -23.21 -3.56 -0.01
C GLN A 318 -21.94 -3.23 0.76
N GLN A 319 -21.74 -3.90 1.90
CA GLN A 319 -20.52 -3.80 2.71
C GLN A 319 -19.29 -4.41 2.02
N TYR A 320 -19.49 -5.42 1.15
CA TYR A 320 -18.42 -6.03 0.37
C TYR A 320 -18.05 -5.18 -0.86
N GLU A 321 -19.03 -4.60 -1.57
CA GLU A 321 -18.77 -3.72 -2.73
C GLU A 321 -18.05 -2.41 -2.34
N GLU A 322 -18.34 -1.82 -1.17
CA GLU A 322 -17.61 -0.65 -0.67
C GLU A 322 -16.18 -0.95 -0.20
N SER A 323 -15.87 -2.22 0.08
CA SER A 323 -14.55 -2.64 0.62
C SER A 323 -13.49 -2.91 -0.45
N GLU A 324 -13.88 -3.02 -1.73
CA GLU A 324 -12.94 -3.33 -2.82
C GLU A 324 -12.27 -2.09 -3.42
N GLU A 325 -12.70 -0.87 -3.09
CA GLU A 325 -12.39 0.29 -3.94
C GLU A 325 -11.75 1.51 -3.27
N PHE A 326 -11.25 1.40 -2.04
CA PHE A 326 -10.58 2.53 -1.39
C PHE A 326 -9.08 2.60 -1.73
N ILE A 327 -8.75 2.86 -3.00
CA ILE A 327 -7.50 3.58 -3.30
C ILE A 327 -7.87 5.06 -3.12
N PRO A 328 -7.16 5.83 -2.28
CA PRO A 328 -7.51 7.23 -2.08
C PRO A 328 -7.29 7.97 -3.41
N THR A 329 -8.37 8.16 -4.17
CA THR A 329 -8.35 8.72 -5.54
C THR A 329 -7.88 10.16 -5.54
N PHE A 330 -8.01 10.85 -4.40
CA PHE A 330 -7.55 12.21 -4.14
C PHE A 330 -6.04 12.35 -3.97
N ILE A 331 -5.27 11.27 -3.74
CA ILE A 331 -3.79 11.35 -3.77
C ILE A 331 -3.31 11.82 -5.16
N TYR A 332 -4.17 11.67 -6.16
CA TYR A 332 -3.90 11.93 -7.55
C TYR A 332 -4.91 12.89 -8.19
N ASP A 333 -5.64 13.72 -7.40
CA ASP A 333 -6.56 14.69 -7.99
C ASP A 333 -5.75 15.70 -8.83
N VAL A 334 -6.03 15.68 -10.14
CA VAL A 334 -5.37 16.41 -11.21
C VAL A 334 -5.83 17.88 -11.26
N ARG A 335 -6.91 18.22 -10.54
CA ARG A 335 -7.52 19.55 -10.56
C ARG A 335 -6.67 20.57 -9.80
N GLY A 336 -5.71 21.17 -10.51
CA GLY A 336 -4.91 22.30 -10.02
C GLY A 336 -3.58 22.55 -10.72
N VAL A 337 -3.20 21.74 -11.72
CA VAL A 337 -1.93 21.95 -12.45
C VAL A 337 -2.18 22.86 -13.66
N GLU A 338 -1.85 24.15 -13.52
CA GLU A 338 -1.58 24.99 -14.69
C GLU A 338 -0.34 24.43 -15.40
N MET A 339 -0.53 23.94 -16.63
CA MET A 339 0.58 23.55 -17.49
C MET A 339 1.31 24.82 -17.94
N GLU A 340 2.52 25.05 -17.44
CA GLU A 340 3.47 25.91 -18.15
C GLU A 340 3.77 25.24 -19.50
N ARG A 341 3.27 25.86 -20.58
CA ARG A 341 3.64 25.50 -21.94
C ARG A 341 5.12 25.85 -22.10
N TYR A 342 5.94 24.85 -22.34
CA TYR A 342 7.23 25.08 -22.98
C TYR A 342 6.96 25.25 -24.47
N ASP A 343 7.16 26.46 -24.97
CA ASP A 343 7.18 26.81 -26.40
C ASP A 343 8.34 26.13 -27.13
#